data_AF-A0A931WYR3-F1
#
_entry.id   AF-A0A931WYR3-F1
#
_cell.length_a   1.000
_cell.length_b   1.000
_cell.length_c   1.000
_cell.angle_alpha   90.00
_cell.angle_beta   90.00
_cell.angle_gamma   90.00
#
_symmetry.space_group_name_H-M   'P 1'
#
loop_
_entity.id
_entity.type
_entity.pdbx_description
1 polymer ?
#
loop_
_entity_poly.entity_id
_entity_poly.type
_entity_poly.pdbx_seq_one_letter_code
_entity_poly.pdbx_strand_id
1 'polypeptide(L)' 'MARDLGVLLLAEVPFDPRLAEVGDQGVPLAVAAPDAPAAAAFRQVAQALEGFWGRGS' A
#
# COMPACT_ATOMS: atom_id res chain seq x y z
N MET A 1 3.89 2.02 16.75
CA MET A 1 3.94 0.68 16.14
C MET A 1 5.24 0.45 15.37
N ALA A 2 5.44 0.97 14.15
CA ALA A 2 6.67 0.71 13.37
C ALA A 2 7.96 1.19 14.10
N ARG A 3 7.92 2.40 14.67
CA ARG A 3 9.02 2.97 15.47
C ARG A 3 9.36 2.12 16.69
N ASP A 4 8.35 1.66 17.41
CA ASP A 4 8.51 0.86 18.63
C ASP A 4 9.10 -0.52 18.33
N LEU A 5 8.82 -1.04 17.14
CA LEU A 5 9.32 -2.32 16.63
C LEU A 5 10.67 -2.21 15.90
N GLY A 6 11.22 -0.99 15.74
CA GLY A 6 12.48 -0.77 15.04
C GLY A 6 12.45 -1.12 13.54
N VAL A 7 11.26 -1.14 12.93
CA VAL A 7 11.08 -1.48 11.50
C VAL A 7 10.74 -0.25 10.67
N LEU A 8 11.00 -0.33 9.36
CA LEU A 8 10.63 0.72 8.41
C LEU A 8 9.11 0.74 8.21
N LEU A 9 8.51 1.93 8.33
CA LEU A 9 7.16 2.18 7.87
C LEU A 9 7.17 2.37 6.34
N LEU A 10 6.46 1.52 5.61
CA LEU A 10 6.42 1.58 4.14
C LEU A 10 5.36 2.54 3.60
N ALA A 11 4.18 2.59 4.23
CA ALA A 11 3.10 3.51 3.89
C ALA A 11 2.08 3.60 5.02
N GLU A 12 1.24 4.64 4.97
CA GLU A 12 0.02 4.76 5.76
C GLU A 12 -1.17 4.74 4.81
N VAL A 13 -2.11 3.82 5.02
CA VAL A 13 -3.30 3.67 4.16
C VAL A 13 -4.49 4.38 4.83
N PRO A 14 -5.06 5.43 4.23
CA PRO A 14 -6.29 6.04 4.73
C PRO A 14 -7.44 5.04 4.77
N PHE A 15 -8.33 5.18 5.75
CA PHE A 15 -9.54 4.36 5.80
C PHE A 15 -10.42 4.64 4.59
N ASP A 16 -10.77 3.59 3.84
CA ASP A 16 -11.64 3.64 2.67
C ASP A 16 -12.55 2.40 2.68
N PRO A 17 -13.87 2.55 2.90
CA PRO A 17 -14.80 1.41 2.94
C PRO A 17 -14.78 0.55 1.68
N ARG A 18 -14.47 1.14 0.52
CA ARG A 18 -14.40 0.43 -0.76
C ARG A 18 -13.31 -0.63 -0.76
N LEU A 19 -12.27 -0.48 0.07
CA LEU A 19 -11.16 -1.43 0.14
C LEU A 19 -11.63 -2.84 0.54
N ALA A 20 -12.59 -2.93 1.47
CA ALA A 20 -13.19 -4.20 1.86
C ALA A 20 -14.06 -4.77 0.74
N GLU A 21 -14.93 -3.95 0.16
CA GLU A 21 -15.86 -4.35 -0.91
C GLU A 21 -15.13 -4.92 -2.14
N VAL A 22 -14.12 -4.21 -2.66
CA VAL A 22 -13.35 -4.68 -3.82
C VAL A 22 -12.43 -5.85 -3.45
N GLY A 23 -11.94 -5.88 -2.22
CA GLY A 23 -11.16 -7.00 -1.68
C GLY A 23 -11.94 -8.30 -1.67
N ASP A 24 -13.21 -8.27 -1.21
CA ASP A 24 -14.10 -9.43 -1.20
C ASP A 24 -14.45 -9.92 -2.62
N GLN A 25 -14.43 -9.00 -3.60
CA GLN A 25 -14.61 -9.32 -5.02
C GLN A 25 -13.33 -9.86 -5.69
N GLY A 26 -12.20 -9.88 -4.98
CA GLY A 26 -10.91 -10.28 -5.52
C GLY A 26 -10.29 -9.24 -6.49
N VAL A 27 -10.75 -7.99 -6.45
CA VAL A 27 -10.26 -6.91 -7.29
C VAL A 27 -9.44 -5.93 -6.44
N PRO A 28 -8.15 -5.71 -6.73
CA PRO A 28 -7.36 -4.73 -5.98
C PRO A 28 -7.92 -3.31 -6.11
N LEU A 29 -7.92 -2.54 -5.01
CA LEU A 29 -8.38 -1.14 -5.01
C LEU A 29 -7.60 -0.28 -6.02
N ALA A 30 -6.32 -0.56 -6.22
CA ALA A 30 -5.48 0.14 -7.21
C ALA A 30 -5.95 -0.05 -8.66
N VAL A 31 -6.74 -1.09 -8.94
CA VAL A 31 -7.35 -1.36 -10.25
C VAL A 31 -8.76 -0.77 -10.30
N ALA A 32 -9.59 -1.01 -9.28
CA ALA A 32 -11.00 -0.57 -9.26
C ALA A 32 -11.17 0.95 -9.06
N ALA A 33 -10.27 1.59 -8.31
CA ALA A 33 -10.32 3.01 -8.00
C ALA A 33 -8.90 3.62 -7.98
N PRO A 34 -8.24 3.73 -9.15
CA PRO A 34 -6.82 4.10 -9.23
C PRO A 34 -6.49 5.48 -8.63
N ASP A 35 -7.45 6.40 -8.62
CA ASP A 35 -7.29 7.77 -8.11
C ASP A 35 -7.64 7.92 -6.62
N ALA A 36 -8.09 6.85 -5.96
CA ALA A 36 -8.39 6.89 -4.54
C ALA A 36 -7.11 7.12 -3.69
N PRO A 37 -7.17 7.90 -2.60
CA PRO A 37 -6.03 8.10 -1.71
C PRO A 37 -5.44 6.78 -1.16
N ALA A 38 -6.32 5.82 -0.82
CA ALA A 38 -5.90 4.48 -0.39
C ALA A 38 -5.22 3.67 -1.50
N ALA A 39 -5.60 3.86 -2.77
CA ALA A 39 -4.90 3.25 -3.91
C ALA A 39 -3.49 3.82 -4.08
N ALA A 40 -3.29 5.11 -3.82
CA ALA A 40 -1.96 5.74 -3.88
C ALA A 40 -1.00 5.18 -2.81
N ALA A 41 -1.50 4.84 -1.63
CA ALA A 41 -0.68 4.24 -0.56
C ALA A 41 -0.09 2.88 -0.98
N PHE A 42 -0.85 2.03 -1.69
CA PHE A 42 -0.31 0.77 -2.22
C PHE A 42 0.81 0.98 -3.26
N ARG A 43 0.71 2.04 -4.08
CA ARG A 43 1.78 2.41 -5.02
C ARG A 43 3.06 2.84 -4.28
N GLN A 44 2.92 3.57 -3.16
CA GLN A 44 4.08 3.95 -2.33
C GLN A 44 4.77 2.73 -1.74
N VAL A 45 4.00 1.72 -1.28
CA VAL A 45 4.57 0.44 -0.82
C VAL A 45 5.38 -0.22 -1.93
N ALA A 46 4.83 -0.33 -3.14
CA ALA A 46 5.53 -0.93 -4.27
C ALA A 46 6.86 -0.21 -4.59
N GLN A 47 6.84 1.14 -4.63
CA GLN A 47 8.04 1.95 -4.84
C GLN A 47 9.09 1.77 -3.73
N ALA A 48 8.65 1.70 -2.47
CA ALA A 48 9.56 1.47 -1.35
C ALA A 48 10.23 0.10 -1.44
N LEU A 49 9.49 -0.92 -1.86
CA LEU A 49 9.99 -2.29 -2.07
C LEU A 49 10.96 -2.36 -3.25
N GLU A 50 10.65 -1.74 -4.39
CA GLU A 50 11.58 -1.61 -5.52
C GLU A 50 12.89 -0.96 -5.10
N GLY A 51 12.82 0.15 -4.34
CA GLY A 51 14.00 0.79 -3.79
C GLY A 51 14.77 -0.09 -2.81
N PHE A 52 14.08 -0.87 -1.96
CA PHE A 52 14.72 -1.76 -0.99
C PHE A 52 15.46 -2.91 -1.67
N TRP A 53 14.82 -3.58 -2.62
CA TRP A 53 15.42 -4.72 -3.32
C TRP A 53 16.41 -4.29 -4.41
N GLY A 54 16.24 -3.14 -5.05
CA GLY A 54 17.18 -2.61 -6.03
C GLY A 54 18.52 -2.15 -5.43
N ARG A 55 18.60 -1.90 -4.12
CA ARG A 55 19.86 -1.56 -3.41
C ARG A 55 20.65 -2.79 -2.95
N GLY A 56 20.08 -3.98 -3.03
CA GLY A 56 20.71 -5.25 -2.64
C GLY A 56 21.13 -6.14 -3.80
N SER A 57 20.91 -5.70 -5.05
CA SER A 57 21.37 -6.35 -6.29
C SER A 57 22.67 -5.77 -6.81
#